data_AF-A0A5M8FDW1-F1
#
_entry.id   AF-A0A5M8FDW1-F1
#
_cell.length_a   1.000
_cell.length_b   1.000
_cell.length_c   1.000
_cell.angle_alpha   90.00
_cell.angle_beta   90.00
_cell.angle_gamma   90.00
#
_symmetry.space_group_name_H-M   'P 1'
#
loop_
_entity.id
_entity.type
_entity.pdbx_description
1 polymer ?
#
loop_
_entity_poly.entity_id
_entity_poly.type
_entity_poly.pdbx_seq_one_letter_code
_entity_poly.pdbx_strand_id
1 'polypeptide(L)'
;GSQDRYEALLYGEGLLKTVFKAVKAGAGGLGLDRVFITGVSPVVLSDMTSGYNVGKNIYLEPELNALCGFTEAEVGTVLGHLSAEGADGTAAEPTAWNPAAALQTMRTFYNGYRFSEDATESVYNPTLSLYFLDALRRHGRYPRRMLDENLAMDRNKLIYIARLPHGEDLLIEALSGDDRVVIPELVQRFGVADVLAAVKDQPFMASLLYFFGILT
;
A
#
# COMPACT_ATOMS: atom_id res chain seq x y z
N GLY A 1 -3.86 24.11 13.71
CA GLY A 1 -4.70 23.06 13.09
C GLY A 1 -3.83 21.89 12.65
N SER A 2 -4.41 20.83 12.08
CA SER A 2 -3.63 19.70 11.50
C SER A 2 -2.64 20.16 10.41
N GLN A 3 -2.98 21.24 9.71
CA GLN A 3 -2.15 21.90 8.70
C GLN A 3 -0.86 22.49 9.30
N ASP A 4 -0.95 23.26 10.40
CA ASP A 4 0.23 23.81 11.09
C ASP A 4 1.18 22.73 11.64
N ARG A 5 0.66 21.58 12.08
CA ARG A 5 1.50 20.47 12.58
C ARG A 5 2.25 19.77 11.45
N TYR A 6 1.61 19.61 10.29
CA TYR A 6 2.23 19.00 9.11
C TYR A 6 3.23 19.95 8.45
N GLU A 7 2.89 21.23 8.36
CA GLU A 7 3.80 22.28 7.90
C GLU A 7 4.99 22.42 8.86
N ALA A 8 4.83 22.35 10.18
CA ALA A 8 5.96 22.37 11.13
C ALA A 8 6.89 21.14 11.04
N LEU A 9 6.38 20.00 10.55
CA LEU A 9 7.18 18.79 10.30
C LEU A 9 8.01 18.89 9.02
N LEU A 10 7.63 19.75 8.07
CA LEU A 10 8.22 19.84 6.72
C LEU A 10 8.93 21.18 6.45
N TYR A 11 8.35 22.30 6.88
CA TYR A 11 8.91 23.65 6.78
C TYR A 11 9.73 24.01 8.03
N GLY A 12 11.05 24.10 7.87
CA GLY A 12 12.03 24.44 8.93
C GLY A 12 13.11 23.37 9.14
N GLU A 13 13.66 23.26 10.36
CA GLU A 13 14.39 22.07 10.86
C GLU A 13 13.42 20.97 11.31
N GLY A 14 12.42 20.67 10.47
CA GLY A 14 11.46 19.62 10.76
C GLY A 14 12.14 18.27 10.99
N LEU A 15 11.54 17.44 11.86
CA LEU A 15 12.09 16.15 12.29
C LEU A 15 12.58 15.29 11.12
N LEU A 16 11.78 15.20 10.05
CA LEU A 16 12.12 14.47 8.83
C LEU A 16 13.38 15.05 8.17
N LYS A 17 13.43 16.36 7.94
CA LYS A 17 14.59 17.01 7.32
C LYS A 17 15.87 16.77 8.12
N THR A 18 15.78 16.81 9.44
CA THR A 18 16.91 16.53 10.35
C THR A 18 17.39 15.08 10.22
N VAL A 19 16.48 14.11 10.21
CA VAL A 19 16.81 12.68 10.01
C VAL A 19 17.54 12.46 8.68
N PHE A 20 16.99 12.96 7.57
CA PHE A 20 17.61 12.73 6.26
C PHE A 20 18.93 13.49 6.09
N LYS A 21 19.11 14.67 6.72
CA LYS A 21 20.41 15.34 6.78
C LYS A 21 21.45 14.49 7.51
N ALA A 22 21.08 13.87 8.63
CA ALA A 22 21.96 12.99 9.39
C ALA A 22 22.34 11.73 8.57
N VAL A 23 21.36 11.13 7.88
CA VAL A 23 21.61 9.99 6.98
C VAL A 23 22.56 10.39 5.83
N LYS A 24 22.36 11.56 5.22
CA LYS A 24 23.24 12.08 4.16
C LYS A 24 24.65 12.35 4.66
N ALA A 25 24.81 12.92 5.86
CA ALA A 25 26.11 13.12 6.49
C ALA A 25 26.80 11.77 6.79
N GLY A 26 26.02 10.79 7.25
CA GLY A 26 26.42 9.38 7.37
C GLY A 26 27.08 8.87 6.08
N ALA A 27 26.37 9.03 4.96
CA ALA A 27 26.78 8.57 3.65
C ALA A 27 27.96 9.35 3.05
N GLY A 28 28.21 10.57 3.55
CA GLY A 28 29.28 11.46 3.11
C GLY A 28 30.66 11.21 3.73
N GLY A 29 30.85 10.11 4.49
CA GLY A 29 32.16 9.76 5.06
C GLY A 29 32.16 9.37 6.54
N LEU A 30 30.99 9.15 7.16
CA LEU A 30 30.87 8.73 8.56
C LEU A 30 30.55 7.22 8.70
N GLY A 31 30.85 6.42 7.67
CA GLY A 31 30.77 4.95 7.73
C GLY A 31 29.41 4.33 7.39
N LEU A 32 28.52 5.06 6.71
CA LEU A 32 27.24 4.54 6.24
C LEU A 32 27.26 4.36 4.72
N ASP A 33 27.44 3.13 4.24
CA ASP A 33 27.67 2.87 2.81
C ASP A 33 26.39 2.81 1.97
N ARG A 34 25.27 2.34 2.55
CA ARG A 34 24.00 2.14 1.85
C ARG A 34 22.81 2.42 2.74
N VAL A 35 21.74 2.91 2.13
CA VAL A 35 20.47 3.19 2.80
C VAL A 35 19.34 2.70 1.92
N PHE A 36 18.40 1.98 2.53
CA PHE A 36 17.13 1.63 1.92
C PHE A 36 16.01 2.24 2.77
N ILE A 37 15.11 2.98 2.13
CA ILE A 37 14.07 3.77 2.80
C ILE A 37 12.71 3.32 2.27
N THR A 38 11.79 2.98 3.16
CA THR A 38 10.42 2.54 2.82
C THR A 38 9.39 3.37 3.59
N GLY A 39 8.12 3.33 3.16
CA GLY A 39 7.01 3.99 3.85
C GLY A 39 7.01 5.53 3.76
N VAL A 40 7.84 6.11 2.90
CA VAL A 40 7.89 7.56 2.67
C VAL A 40 7.11 7.87 1.40
N SER A 41 6.03 8.64 1.53
CA SER A 41 5.24 9.09 0.39
C SER A 41 6.11 9.96 -0.54
N PRO A 42 5.94 9.86 -1.87
CA PRO A 42 6.64 10.73 -2.82
C PRO A 42 6.41 12.23 -2.55
N VAL A 43 5.29 12.57 -1.90
CA VAL A 43 4.97 13.93 -1.41
C VAL A 43 6.04 14.48 -0.46
N VAL A 44 6.53 13.63 0.44
CA VAL A 44 7.54 14.03 1.42
C VAL A 44 8.91 14.20 0.73
N LEU A 45 9.18 13.46 -0.34
CA LEU A 45 10.48 13.48 -1.02
C LEU A 45 10.68 14.74 -1.89
N SER A 46 9.64 15.26 -2.54
CA SER A 46 9.70 16.47 -3.38
C SER A 46 10.08 17.72 -2.59
N ASP A 47 9.54 17.88 -1.39
CA ASP A 47 9.83 19.01 -0.52
C ASP A 47 11.20 18.88 0.19
N MET A 48 11.76 17.67 0.17
CA MET A 48 13.09 17.35 0.70
C MET A 48 14.22 17.45 -0.33
N THR A 49 13.94 17.94 -1.54
CA THR A 49 14.90 18.03 -2.65
C THR A 49 16.15 18.88 -2.36
N SER A 50 16.14 19.75 -1.34
CA SER A 50 17.36 20.42 -0.85
C SER A 50 18.19 19.60 0.17
N GLY A 51 17.58 18.62 0.83
CA GLY A 51 18.18 17.84 1.93
C GLY A 51 18.76 16.47 1.54
N TYR A 52 18.15 15.78 0.57
CA TYR A 52 18.50 14.38 0.24
C TYR A 52 18.49 14.08 -1.28
N ASN A 53 19.17 14.92 -2.06
CA ASN A 53 19.35 14.75 -3.51
C ASN A 53 20.23 13.54 -3.94
N VAL A 54 20.59 12.66 -3.02
CA VAL A 54 21.45 11.49 -3.24
C VAL A 54 20.66 10.18 -3.36
N GLY A 55 19.35 10.20 -3.07
CA GLY A 55 18.50 9.01 -3.16
C GLY A 55 18.06 8.71 -4.59
N LYS A 56 18.17 7.44 -5.01
CA LYS A 56 17.49 6.92 -6.21
C LYS A 56 16.10 6.45 -5.81
N ASN A 57 15.09 6.89 -6.55
CA ASN A 57 13.74 6.37 -6.42
C ASN A 57 13.59 5.08 -7.24
N ILE A 58 13.04 4.02 -6.62
CA ILE A 58 12.92 2.69 -7.21
C ILE A 58 11.53 2.06 -6.99
N TYR A 59 10.54 2.78 -6.48
CA TYR A 59 9.26 2.17 -6.06
C TYR A 59 8.42 1.56 -7.21
N LEU A 60 8.66 1.93 -8.48
CA LEU A 60 8.00 1.34 -9.66
C LEU A 60 8.85 0.28 -10.36
N GLU A 61 10.04 -0.06 -9.84
CA GLU A 61 10.85 -1.11 -10.45
C GLU A 61 10.09 -2.46 -10.29
N PRO A 62 9.86 -3.23 -11.37
CA PRO A 62 9.02 -4.43 -11.34
C PRO A 62 9.53 -5.49 -10.37
N GLU A 63 10.84 -5.54 -10.12
CA GLU A 63 11.47 -6.45 -9.15
C GLU A 63 11.03 -6.17 -7.70
N LEU A 64 10.48 -4.98 -7.43
CA LEU A 64 9.96 -4.58 -6.13
C LEU A 64 8.44 -4.68 -6.02
N ASN A 65 7.73 -5.12 -7.07
CA ASN A 65 6.27 -5.23 -7.08
C ASN A 65 5.73 -6.08 -5.92
N ALA A 66 6.45 -7.15 -5.57
CA ALA A 66 6.07 -8.05 -4.48
C ALA A 66 6.46 -7.56 -3.08
N LEU A 67 7.22 -6.47 -2.95
CA LEU A 67 7.78 -6.01 -1.67
C LEU A 67 6.70 -5.69 -0.61
N CYS A 68 5.54 -5.21 -1.05
CA CYS A 68 4.45 -4.75 -0.18
C CYS A 68 3.26 -5.73 -0.11
N GLY A 69 3.43 -6.95 -0.60
CA GLY A 69 2.35 -7.93 -0.76
C GLY A 69 2.82 -9.36 -0.55
N PHE A 70 1.88 -10.30 -0.64
CA PHE A 70 2.22 -11.72 -0.80
C PHE A 70 1.93 -12.16 -2.23
N THR A 71 2.77 -13.01 -2.78
CA THR A 71 2.51 -13.69 -4.05
C THR A 71 1.47 -14.80 -3.87
N GLU A 72 0.83 -15.19 -4.97
CA GLU A 72 -0.09 -16.34 -4.99
C GLU A 72 0.59 -17.63 -4.49
N ALA A 73 1.87 -17.83 -4.84
CA ALA A 73 2.64 -18.99 -4.44
C ALA A 73 2.88 -19.02 -2.92
N GLU A 74 3.20 -17.88 -2.30
CA GLU A 74 3.38 -17.76 -0.85
C GLU A 74 2.07 -18.04 -0.11
N VAL A 75 0.96 -17.43 -0.54
CA VAL A 75 -0.36 -17.67 0.06
C VAL A 75 -0.75 -19.15 -0.06
N GLY A 76 -0.59 -19.74 -1.25
CA GLY A 76 -0.86 -21.16 -1.48
C GLY A 76 -0.02 -22.08 -0.60
N THR A 77 1.26 -21.76 -0.40
CA THR A 77 2.17 -22.50 0.48
C THR A 77 1.68 -22.49 1.93
N VAL A 78 1.32 -21.32 2.46
CA VAL A 78 0.82 -21.20 3.84
C VAL A 78 -0.51 -21.93 4.02
N LEU A 79 -1.43 -21.85 3.06
CA LEU A 79 -2.69 -22.60 3.10
C LEU A 79 -2.46 -24.11 3.09
N GLY A 80 -1.49 -24.59 2.31
CA GLY A 80 -1.08 -25.99 2.29
C GLY A 80 -0.58 -26.45 3.67
N HIS A 81 0.27 -25.65 4.31
CA HIS A 81 0.77 -25.94 5.66
C HIS A 81 -0.36 -25.97 6.70
N LEU A 82 -1.25 -24.96 6.71
CA LEU A 82 -2.37 -24.91 7.65
C LEU A 82 -3.32 -26.11 7.51
N SER A 83 -3.53 -26.58 6.28
CA SER A 83 -4.36 -27.78 6.04
C SER A 83 -3.69 -29.07 6.48
N ALA A 84 -2.36 -29.17 6.37
CA ALA A 84 -1.62 -30.32 6.86
C ALA A 84 -1.61 -30.36 8.41
N GLU A 85 -1.36 -29.22 9.07
CA GLU A 85 -1.41 -29.09 10.53
C GLU A 85 -2.79 -29.46 11.11
N GLY A 86 -3.88 -29.09 10.41
CA GLY A 86 -5.24 -29.46 10.81
C GLY A 86 -5.54 -30.96 10.65
N ALA A 87 -4.84 -31.66 9.76
CA ALA A 87 -5.03 -33.09 9.50
C ALA A 87 -4.27 -33.99 10.49
N ASP A 88 -3.19 -33.49 11.11
CA ASP A 88 -2.34 -34.24 12.05
C ASP A 88 -2.94 -34.42 13.46
N GLY A 89 -4.23 -34.10 13.65
CA GLY A 89 -5.03 -34.53 14.80
C GLY A 89 -4.89 -33.70 16.07
N THR A 90 -4.21 -32.56 16.06
CA THR A 90 -4.17 -31.61 17.19
C THR A 90 -5.38 -30.66 17.24
N ALA A 91 -6.18 -30.60 16.16
CA ALA A 91 -7.40 -29.82 16.10
C ALA A 91 -8.59 -30.67 16.62
N ALA A 92 -9.42 -30.07 17.49
CA ALA A 92 -10.55 -30.75 18.13
C ALA A 92 -11.68 -31.16 17.16
N GLU A 93 -11.67 -30.64 15.93
CA GLU A 93 -12.69 -30.86 14.88
C GLU A 93 -11.98 -30.96 13.52
N PRO A 94 -12.46 -31.83 12.59
CA PRO A 94 -11.96 -31.86 11.21
C PRO A 94 -12.11 -30.50 10.54
N THR A 95 -11.04 -30.01 9.90
CA THR A 95 -11.07 -28.76 9.13
C THR A 95 -12.03 -28.89 7.95
N ALA A 96 -13.16 -28.18 8.00
CA ALA A 96 -14.21 -28.20 6.98
C ALA A 96 -13.89 -27.37 5.71
N TRP A 97 -12.62 -27.02 5.49
CA TRP A 97 -12.18 -26.14 4.40
C TRP A 97 -11.11 -26.80 3.53
N ASN A 98 -10.96 -26.33 2.29
CA ASN A 98 -10.02 -26.86 1.31
C ASN A 98 -9.04 -25.75 0.90
N PRO A 99 -7.70 -25.99 0.91
CA PRO A 99 -6.69 -25.04 0.44
C PRO A 99 -6.99 -24.37 -0.90
N ALA A 100 -7.44 -25.12 -1.90
CA ALA A 100 -7.74 -24.58 -3.22
C ALA A 100 -8.93 -23.61 -3.19
N ALA A 101 -9.98 -23.95 -2.42
CA ALA A 101 -11.15 -23.09 -2.25
C ALA A 101 -10.82 -21.83 -1.42
N ALA A 102 -9.96 -21.96 -0.42
CA ALA A 102 -9.46 -20.85 0.36
C ALA A 102 -8.62 -19.91 -0.49
N LEU A 103 -7.70 -20.44 -1.30
CA LEU A 103 -6.88 -19.64 -2.21
C LEU A 103 -7.75 -18.88 -3.21
N GLN A 104 -8.75 -19.54 -3.81
CA GLN A 104 -9.69 -18.86 -4.72
C GLN A 104 -10.48 -17.75 -4.02
N THR A 105 -10.88 -17.96 -2.77
CA THR A 105 -11.56 -16.95 -1.96
C THR A 105 -10.62 -15.76 -1.69
N MET A 106 -9.39 -16.02 -1.23
CA MET A 106 -8.40 -14.97 -1.00
C MET A 106 -8.07 -14.22 -2.30
N ARG A 107 -8.01 -14.92 -3.45
CA ARG A 107 -7.77 -14.31 -4.76
C ARG A 107 -8.86 -13.29 -5.10
N THR A 108 -10.11 -13.62 -4.87
CA THR A 108 -11.24 -12.73 -5.16
C THR A 108 -11.27 -11.50 -4.26
N PHE A 109 -10.93 -11.63 -2.98
CA PHE A 109 -11.10 -10.55 -2.01
C PHE A 109 -9.83 -9.74 -1.73
N TYR A 110 -8.65 -10.34 -1.87
CA TYR A 110 -7.40 -9.78 -1.35
C TYR A 110 -6.30 -9.60 -2.40
N ASN A 111 -6.42 -10.24 -3.56
CA ASN A 111 -5.47 -10.07 -4.67
C ASN A 111 -5.93 -8.97 -5.63
N GLY A 112 -5.00 -8.43 -6.40
CA GLY A 112 -5.28 -7.43 -7.43
C GLY A 112 -4.27 -6.29 -7.47
N TYR A 113 -3.48 -6.12 -6.41
CA TYR A 113 -2.56 -4.99 -6.29
C TYR A 113 -1.35 -5.15 -7.21
N ARG A 114 -1.00 -4.06 -7.91
CA ARG A 114 0.20 -3.91 -8.74
C ARG A 114 0.84 -2.55 -8.48
N PHE A 115 2.15 -2.54 -8.27
CA PHE A 115 2.90 -1.34 -7.93
C PHE A 115 3.94 -0.96 -9.00
N SER A 116 3.86 -1.59 -10.17
CA SER A 116 4.67 -1.30 -11.35
C SER A 116 3.83 -1.52 -12.61
N GLU A 117 4.00 -0.65 -13.60
CA GLU A 117 3.35 -0.77 -14.92
C GLU A 117 3.79 -2.06 -15.64
N ASP A 118 5.06 -2.43 -15.49
CA ASP A 118 5.65 -3.64 -16.08
C ASP A 118 5.42 -4.91 -15.23
N ALA A 119 4.65 -4.82 -14.13
CA ALA A 119 4.37 -5.98 -13.28
C ALA A 119 3.45 -6.98 -14.00
N THR A 120 3.92 -8.23 -14.10
CA THR A 120 3.13 -9.33 -14.69
C THR A 120 2.23 -10.02 -13.66
N GLU A 121 2.65 -10.02 -12.39
CA GLU A 121 1.90 -10.61 -11.27
C GLU A 121 1.24 -9.54 -10.39
N SER A 122 0.07 -9.88 -9.86
CA SER A 122 -0.57 -9.11 -8.79
C SER A 122 -0.22 -9.72 -7.43
N VAL A 123 -0.23 -8.89 -6.40
CA VAL A 123 0.01 -9.32 -5.02
C VAL A 123 -1.22 -9.17 -4.14
N TYR A 124 -1.24 -10.00 -3.11
CA TYR A 124 -2.27 -10.04 -2.09
C TYR A 124 -1.99 -8.97 -1.03
N ASN A 125 -3.04 -8.30 -0.55
CA ASN A 125 -2.99 -7.41 0.60
C ASN A 125 -2.49 -8.19 1.84
N PRO A 126 -1.34 -7.83 2.42
CA PRO A 126 -0.77 -8.61 3.53
C PRO A 126 -1.68 -8.68 4.74
N THR A 127 -2.31 -7.57 5.10
CA THR A 127 -3.07 -7.51 6.35
C THR A 127 -4.36 -8.31 6.28
N LEU A 128 -5.10 -8.20 5.17
CA LEU A 128 -6.30 -9.02 4.96
C LEU A 128 -5.94 -10.49 4.80
N SER A 129 -4.80 -10.80 4.17
CA SER A 129 -4.31 -12.17 4.06
C SER A 129 -3.99 -12.76 5.43
N LEU A 130 -3.24 -12.04 6.27
CA LEU A 130 -2.91 -12.48 7.63
C LEU A 130 -4.16 -12.63 8.51
N TYR A 131 -5.13 -11.73 8.39
CA TYR A 131 -6.42 -11.83 9.07
C TYR A 131 -7.17 -13.12 8.70
N PHE A 132 -7.24 -13.44 7.41
CA PHE A 132 -7.90 -14.65 6.92
C PHE A 132 -7.17 -15.92 7.39
N LEU A 133 -5.84 -15.93 7.30
CA LEU A 133 -4.99 -17.04 7.73
C LEU A 133 -5.08 -17.27 9.25
N ASP A 134 -5.15 -16.21 10.05
CA ASP A 134 -5.34 -16.30 11.51
C ASP A 134 -6.71 -16.91 11.86
N ALA A 135 -7.78 -16.52 11.14
CA ALA A 135 -9.11 -17.11 11.33
C ALA A 135 -9.13 -18.61 11.00
N LEU A 136 -8.47 -19.01 9.91
CA LEU A 136 -8.29 -20.42 9.55
C LEU A 136 -7.53 -21.18 10.63
N ARG A 137 -6.41 -20.65 11.10
CA ARG A 137 -5.57 -21.28 12.13
C ARG A 137 -6.30 -21.45 13.45
N ARG A 138 -7.05 -20.44 13.91
CA ARG A 138 -7.71 -20.45 15.23
C ARG A 138 -9.04 -21.19 15.25
N HIS A 139 -9.76 -21.18 14.14
CA HIS A 139 -11.16 -21.61 14.12
C HIS A 139 -11.47 -22.67 13.06
N GLY A 140 -10.50 -23.03 12.21
CA GLY A 140 -10.70 -24.00 11.13
C GLY A 140 -11.76 -23.58 10.11
N ARG A 141 -12.07 -22.28 10.01
CA ARG A 141 -13.11 -21.74 9.14
C ARG A 141 -12.78 -20.32 8.70
N TYR A 142 -13.37 -19.91 7.58
CA TYR A 142 -13.21 -18.56 7.04
C TYR A 142 -13.77 -17.50 8.00
N PRO A 143 -13.22 -16.28 7.99
CA PRO A 143 -13.81 -15.18 8.73
C PRO A 143 -15.21 -14.87 8.19
N ARG A 144 -16.17 -14.59 9.08
CA ARG A 144 -17.54 -14.22 8.68
C ARG A 144 -17.58 -12.89 7.92
N ARG A 145 -16.70 -11.95 8.28
CA ARG A 145 -16.49 -10.70 7.56
C ARG A 145 -15.19 -10.83 6.78
N MET A 146 -15.29 -10.84 5.46
CA MET A 146 -14.12 -10.97 4.58
C MET A 146 -13.21 -9.75 4.63
N LEU A 147 -13.78 -8.58 4.92
CA LEU A 147 -13.05 -7.33 5.11
C LEU A 147 -13.05 -6.99 6.59
N ASP A 148 -11.88 -6.76 7.18
CA ASP A 148 -11.77 -6.23 8.53
C ASP A 148 -12.09 -4.73 8.49
N GLU A 149 -13.02 -4.27 9.32
CA GLU A 149 -13.44 -2.86 9.40
C GLU A 149 -12.30 -1.93 9.83
N ASN A 150 -11.26 -2.44 10.51
CA ASN A 150 -10.05 -1.69 10.85
C ASN A 150 -9.07 -1.58 9.67
N LEU A 151 -9.31 -2.34 8.60
CA LEU A 151 -8.50 -2.40 7.37
C LEU A 151 -9.26 -1.95 6.13
N ALA A 152 -10.57 -1.72 6.26
CA ALA A 152 -11.37 -1.03 5.26
C ALA A 152 -10.69 0.31 5.00
N MET A 153 -10.45 0.61 3.71
CA MET A 153 -9.88 1.87 3.22
C MET A 153 -10.22 3.01 4.17
N ASP A 154 -9.18 3.68 4.71
CA ASP A 154 -9.36 4.76 5.66
C ASP A 154 -10.45 5.69 5.14
N ARG A 155 -11.62 5.60 5.77
CA ARG A 155 -12.84 6.28 5.33
C ARG A 155 -12.58 7.78 5.22
N ASN A 156 -11.64 8.30 6.02
CA ASN A 156 -11.22 9.68 5.95
C ASN A 156 -10.49 10.01 4.64
N LYS A 157 -9.72 9.09 4.06
CA LYS A 157 -9.11 9.25 2.73
C LYS A 157 -10.17 9.28 1.64
N LEU A 158 -11.12 8.34 1.65
CA LEU A 158 -12.22 8.34 0.67
C LEU A 158 -13.09 9.60 0.79
N ILE A 159 -13.41 10.03 2.01
CA ILE A 159 -14.12 11.29 2.25
C ILE A 159 -13.30 12.49 1.78
N TYR A 160 -11.98 12.48 2.02
CA TYR A 160 -11.10 13.54 1.55
C TYR A 160 -11.12 13.63 0.02
N ILE A 161 -11.01 12.49 -0.66
CA ILE A 161 -11.04 12.40 -2.13
C ILE A 161 -12.40 12.82 -2.68
N ALA A 162 -13.50 12.33 -2.12
CA ALA A 162 -14.85 12.73 -2.53
C ALA A 162 -15.11 14.24 -2.39
N ARG A 163 -14.37 14.93 -1.51
CA ARG A 163 -14.45 16.39 -1.34
C ARG A 163 -13.57 17.17 -2.31
N LEU A 164 -12.73 16.52 -3.11
CA LEU A 164 -11.94 17.17 -4.15
C LEU A 164 -12.79 17.37 -5.42
N PRO A 165 -12.49 18.40 -6.24
CA PRO A 165 -13.16 18.57 -7.53
C PRO A 165 -13.08 17.30 -8.37
N HIS A 166 -14.19 16.81 -8.92
CA HIS A 166 -14.29 15.56 -9.69
C HIS A 166 -13.95 14.26 -8.92
N GLY A 167 -13.76 14.33 -7.60
CA GLY A 167 -13.38 13.16 -6.80
C GLY A 167 -14.51 12.13 -6.63
N GLU A 168 -15.77 12.57 -6.61
CA GLU A 168 -16.92 11.66 -6.55
C GLU A 168 -17.07 10.87 -7.85
N ASP A 169 -16.98 11.53 -9.01
CA ASP A 169 -17.02 10.90 -10.33
C ASP A 169 -15.90 9.86 -10.49
N LEU A 170 -14.68 10.21 -10.05
CA LEU A 170 -13.51 9.32 -10.06
C LEU A 170 -13.72 8.08 -9.18
N LEU A 171 -14.34 8.24 -8.00
CA LEU A 171 -14.65 7.11 -7.13
C LEU A 171 -15.75 6.22 -7.72
N ILE A 172 -16.76 6.81 -8.36
CA ILE A 172 -17.81 6.06 -9.05
C ILE A 172 -17.20 5.26 -10.22
N GLU A 173 -16.35 5.87 -11.03
CA GLU A 173 -15.65 5.21 -12.13
C GLU A 173 -14.79 4.04 -11.61
N ALA A 174 -13.98 4.26 -10.58
CA ALA A 174 -13.17 3.22 -9.94
C ALA A 174 -14.00 2.05 -9.37
N LEU A 175 -15.24 2.30 -8.95
CA LEU A 175 -16.13 1.29 -8.36
C LEU A 175 -17.04 0.61 -9.40
N SER A 176 -17.14 1.15 -10.62
CA SER A 176 -18.10 0.69 -11.65
C SER A 176 -17.70 -0.60 -12.36
N GLY A 177 -16.56 -1.21 -11.99
CA GLY A 177 -16.21 -2.60 -12.30
C GLY A 177 -15.80 -2.90 -13.74
N ASP A 178 -16.24 -2.11 -14.72
CA ASP A 178 -15.97 -2.35 -16.15
C ASP A 178 -14.84 -1.47 -16.74
N ASP A 179 -14.58 -0.29 -16.17
CA ASP A 179 -13.51 0.60 -16.64
C ASP A 179 -12.38 0.71 -15.61
N ARG A 180 -11.20 0.24 -15.99
CA ARG A 180 -9.97 0.60 -15.28
C ARG A 180 -9.83 2.10 -15.39
N VAL A 181 -9.81 2.82 -14.27
CA VAL A 181 -9.40 4.23 -14.27
C VAL A 181 -7.99 4.28 -14.85
N VAL A 182 -7.87 4.70 -16.11
CA VAL A 182 -6.57 4.79 -16.79
C VAL A 182 -5.91 6.05 -16.27
N ILE A 183 -4.81 5.88 -15.54
CA ILE A 183 -3.94 6.97 -15.14
C ILE A 183 -2.89 7.12 -16.24
N PRO A 184 -2.99 8.12 -17.13
CA PRO A 184 -2.10 8.21 -18.29
C PRO A 184 -0.64 8.49 -17.91
N GLU A 185 -0.40 9.14 -16.77
CA GLU A 185 0.92 9.38 -16.22
C GLU A 185 0.83 9.56 -14.70
N LEU A 186 1.65 8.81 -13.94
CA LEU A 186 1.77 8.99 -12.50
C LEU A 186 2.62 10.24 -12.19
N VAL A 187 2.05 11.19 -11.45
CA VAL A 187 2.79 12.33 -10.91
C VAL A 187 3.76 11.81 -9.83
N GLN A 188 5.06 11.80 -10.12
CA GLN A 188 6.08 11.22 -9.23
C GLN A 188 6.66 12.19 -8.19
N ARG A 189 6.28 13.47 -8.25
CA ARG A 189 6.73 14.53 -7.32
C ARG A 189 5.53 15.38 -6.94
N PHE A 190 5.18 15.39 -5.66
CA PHE A 190 4.09 16.21 -5.14
C PHE A 190 4.68 17.27 -4.21
N GLY A 191 4.79 18.52 -4.66
CA GLY A 191 5.10 19.59 -3.72
C GLY A 191 4.01 19.67 -2.65
N VAL A 192 4.34 19.90 -1.38
CA VAL A 192 3.31 20.04 -0.33
C VAL A 192 2.41 21.23 -0.65
N ALA A 193 2.96 22.29 -1.23
CA ALA A 193 2.20 23.42 -1.76
C ALA A 193 1.18 22.98 -2.83
N ASP A 194 1.54 22.04 -3.70
CA ASP A 194 0.66 21.52 -4.75
C ASP A 194 -0.43 20.59 -4.18
N VAL A 195 -0.11 19.84 -3.12
CA VAL A 195 -1.09 19.01 -2.37
C VAL A 195 -2.08 19.87 -1.58
N LEU A 196 -1.64 21.03 -1.09
CA LEU A 196 -2.45 21.97 -0.30
C LEU A 196 -3.22 22.96 -1.19
N ALA A 197 -2.80 23.17 -2.45
CA ALA A 197 -3.49 24.01 -3.41
C ALA A 197 -4.86 23.40 -3.82
N ALA A 198 -5.86 24.27 -3.98
CA ALA A 198 -7.26 23.89 -4.18
C ALA A 198 -7.58 23.37 -5.59
N VAL A 199 -6.68 23.55 -6.57
CA VAL A 199 -6.87 23.07 -7.95
C VAL A 199 -6.07 21.79 -8.11
N LYS A 200 -6.77 20.66 -8.09
CA LYS A 200 -6.21 19.34 -8.34
C LYS A 200 -6.81 18.82 -9.63
N ASP A 201 -5.96 18.58 -10.62
CA ASP A 201 -6.39 17.92 -11.84
C ASP A 201 -6.57 16.41 -11.58
N GLN A 202 -7.27 15.75 -12.50
CA GLN A 202 -7.58 14.33 -12.41
C GLN A 202 -6.30 13.45 -12.32
N PRO A 203 -5.21 13.71 -13.08
CA PRO A 203 -3.96 12.95 -12.95
C PRO A 203 -3.32 13.05 -11.56
N PHE A 204 -3.34 14.22 -10.93
CA PHE A 204 -2.83 14.41 -9.58
C PHE A 204 -3.60 13.58 -8.55
N MET A 205 -4.94 13.62 -8.61
CA MET A 205 -5.78 12.85 -7.68
C MET A 205 -5.63 11.35 -7.87
N ALA A 206 -5.59 10.90 -9.13
CA ALA A 206 -5.40 9.50 -9.47
C ALA A 206 -4.03 8.98 -9.01
N SER A 207 -2.98 9.79 -9.15
CA SER A 207 -1.64 9.46 -8.65
C SER A 207 -1.62 9.37 -7.12
N LEU A 208 -2.33 10.25 -6.41
CA LEU A 208 -2.44 10.18 -4.95
C LEU A 208 -3.18 8.91 -4.49
N LEU A 209 -4.26 8.54 -5.19
CA LEU A 209 -4.98 7.30 -4.97
C LEU A 209 -4.09 6.07 -5.18
N TYR A 210 -3.27 6.09 -6.23
CA TYR A 210 -2.28 5.06 -6.51
C TYR A 210 -1.27 4.91 -5.37
N PHE A 211 -0.63 6.00 -4.94
CA PHE A 211 0.33 5.97 -3.83
C PHE A 211 -0.30 5.70 -2.46
N PHE A 212 -1.62 5.88 -2.32
CA PHE A 212 -2.37 5.45 -1.15
C PHE A 212 -2.79 3.98 -1.19
N GLY A 213 -2.51 3.26 -2.28
CA GLY A 213 -2.90 1.87 -2.48
C GLY A 213 -4.41 1.70 -2.65
N ILE A 214 -5.11 2.75 -3.09
CA ILE A 214 -6.55 2.72 -3.39
C ILE A 214 -6.78 2.31 -4.84
N LEU A 215 -5.92 2.80 -5.75
CA LEU A 215 -5.83 2.36 -7.14
C LEU A 215 -4.50 1.62 -7.33
N THR A 216 -4.47 0.69 -8.29
CA THR A 216 -3.26 -0.04 -8.71
C THR A 216 -3.36 -0.41 -10.18
#